data_AF-A0A165QMC0-F1
#
_entry.id   AF-A0A165QMC0-F1
#
_cell.length_a   1.000
_cell.length_b   1.000
_cell.length_c   1.000
_cell.angle_alpha   90.00
_cell.angle_beta   90.00
_cell.angle_gamma   90.00
#
_symmetry.space_group_name_H-M   'P 1'
#
loop_
_entity.id
_entity.type
_entity.pdbx_description
1 polymer ?
#
loop_
_entity_poly.entity_id
_entity_poly.type
_entity_poly.pdbx_seq_one_letter_code
_entity_poly.pdbx_strand_id
1 'polypeptide(L)'
;MIDGTKLFIQLLRIALGFSLAIIAAGLFLSWGFFRTLSVHGGPETDIIQLLVITWSTIISASAIGALSLIPSGFAIGFAELMKWRGVIYHVSAGGIIALVLWGIGGALPADLFYASSETGNIIAYSTSGTTIPTPASEGFRPGSSIATSAGFIAGFIYWIVAGRESGGWWINKPSSPQASR
;
A
#
# COMPACT_ATOMS: atom_id res chain seq x y z
N MET A 1 19.60 -20.14 -17.81
CA MET A 1 20.04 -18.93 -18.52
C MET A 1 18.92 -17.90 -18.38
N ILE A 2 19.27 -16.63 -18.18
CA ILE A 2 18.29 -15.54 -18.00
C ILE A 2 18.06 -14.90 -19.36
N ASP A 3 16.79 -14.73 -19.73
CA ASP A 3 16.42 -14.01 -20.95
C ASP A 3 16.29 -12.51 -20.63
N GLY A 4 17.29 -11.72 -21.03
CA GLY A 4 17.38 -10.30 -20.67
C GLY A 4 16.19 -9.45 -21.15
N THR A 5 15.65 -9.76 -22.33
CA THR A 5 14.48 -9.06 -22.89
C THR A 5 13.23 -9.37 -22.07
N LYS A 6 13.03 -10.63 -21.67
CA LYS A 6 11.91 -11.02 -20.81
C LYS A 6 12.03 -10.42 -19.41
N LEU A 7 13.25 -10.36 -18.87
CA LEU A 7 13.51 -9.72 -17.58
C LEU A 7 13.15 -8.23 -17.63
N PHE A 8 13.58 -7.50 -18.66
CA PHE A 8 13.27 -6.08 -18.81
C PHE A 8 11.76 -5.83 -18.92
N ILE A 9 11.05 -6.60 -19.76
CA ILE A 9 9.59 -6.49 -19.90
C ILE A 9 8.88 -6.83 -18.58
N GLN A 10 9.37 -7.84 -17.85
CA GLN A 10 8.83 -8.20 -16.55
C GLN A 10 9.03 -7.07 -15.53
N LEU A 11 10.23 -6.47 -15.47
CA LEU A 11 10.52 -5.35 -14.58
C LEU A 11 9.62 -4.14 -14.87
N LEU A 12 9.41 -3.82 -16.14
CA LEU A 12 8.50 -2.76 -16.57
C LEU A 12 7.05 -3.06 -16.14
N ARG A 13 6.60 -4.30 -16.31
CA ARG A 13 5.26 -4.74 -15.90
C ARG A 13 5.09 -4.69 -14.37
N ILE A 14 6.12 -5.05 -13.61
CA ILE A 14 6.13 -4.93 -12.14
C ILE A 14 5.98 -3.47 -11.72
N ALA A 15 6.74 -2.55 -12.32
CA ALA A 15 6.67 -1.13 -12.00
C ALA A 15 5.27 -0.54 -12.30
N LEU A 16 4.68 -0.92 -13.44
CA LEU A 16 3.30 -0.54 -13.79
C LEU A 16 2.29 -1.13 -12.81
N GLY A 17 2.39 -2.43 -12.51
CA GLY A 17 1.50 -3.12 -11.57
C GLY A 17 1.55 -2.52 -10.17
N PHE A 18 2.73 -2.16 -9.69
CA PHE A 18 2.92 -1.49 -8.39
C PHE A 18 2.27 -0.09 -8.37
N SER A 19 2.45 0.69 -9.44
CA SER A 19 1.83 2.01 -9.55
C SER A 19 0.31 1.93 -9.55
N LEU A 20 -0.26 1.00 -10.33
CA LEU A 20 -1.70 0.71 -10.36
C LEU A 20 -2.23 0.24 -8.99
N ALA A 21 -1.45 -0.55 -8.25
CA ALA A 21 -1.82 -1.01 -6.92
C ALA A 21 -1.87 0.15 -5.90
N ILE A 22 -0.90 1.08 -5.94
CA ILE A 22 -0.91 2.28 -5.08
C ILE A 22 -2.13 3.17 -5.38
N ILE A 23 -2.43 3.39 -6.67
CA ILE A 23 -3.59 4.18 -7.08
C ILE A 23 -4.88 3.53 -6.59
N ALA A 24 -5.03 2.21 -6.77
CA ALA A 24 -6.20 1.48 -6.30
C ALA A 24 -6.35 1.53 -4.78
N ALA A 25 -5.26 1.36 -4.03
CA ALA A 25 -5.26 1.54 -2.58
C ALA A 25 -5.67 2.96 -2.17
N GLY A 26 -5.08 3.99 -2.79
CA GLY A 26 -5.37 5.39 -2.51
C GLY A 26 -6.84 5.74 -2.77
N LEU A 27 -7.39 5.29 -3.90
CA LEU A 27 -8.82 5.45 -4.21
C LEU A 27 -9.72 4.74 -3.21
N PHE A 28 -9.35 3.52 -2.78
CA PHE A 28 -10.12 2.78 -1.79
C PHE A 28 -10.05 3.42 -0.40
N LEU A 29 -8.89 3.92 0.02
CA LEU A 29 -8.71 4.69 1.25
C LEU A 29 -9.55 5.97 1.22
N SER A 30 -9.49 6.72 0.13
CA SER A 30 -10.31 7.91 -0.10
C SER A 30 -11.80 7.61 0.09
N TRP A 31 -12.29 6.56 -0.58
CA TRP A 31 -13.66 6.08 -0.42
C TRP A 31 -14.00 5.68 1.02
N GLY A 32 -13.10 4.97 1.71
CA GLY A 32 -13.29 4.57 3.10
C GLY A 32 -13.42 5.76 4.06
N PHE A 33 -12.62 6.81 3.87
CA PHE A 33 -12.71 8.05 4.66
C PHE A 33 -14.03 8.79 4.43
N PHE A 34 -14.55 8.82 3.20
CA PHE A 34 -15.86 9.43 2.93
C PHE A 34 -17.01 8.78 3.67
N ARG A 35 -17.01 7.44 3.74
CA ARG A 35 -18.02 6.69 4.49
C ARG A 35 -18.04 7.05 5.97
N THR A 36 -16.91 7.48 6.53
CA THR A 36 -16.82 7.91 7.94
C THR A 36 -17.23 9.37 8.17
N LEU A 37 -17.01 10.26 7.19
CA LEU A 37 -17.25 11.70 7.33
C LEU A 37 -18.69 12.12 6.96
N SER A 38 -19.32 11.42 6.01
CA SER A 38 -20.70 11.69 5.54
C SER A 38 -21.78 11.47 6.61
N VAL A 39 -21.40 11.07 7.83
CA VAL A 39 -22.30 10.94 8.99
C VAL A 39 -22.57 12.29 9.67
N HIS A 40 -21.78 13.36 9.41
CA HIS A 40 -21.81 14.60 10.21
C HIS A 40 -22.03 15.93 9.45
N GLY A 41 -22.22 15.94 8.12
CA GLY A 41 -22.35 17.17 7.32
C GLY A 41 -23.58 17.18 6.40
N GLY A 42 -24.15 18.35 6.14
CA GLY A 42 -25.24 18.52 5.17
C GLY A 42 -24.78 18.34 3.72
N PRO A 43 -25.72 18.18 2.76
CA PRO A 43 -25.43 17.77 1.37
C PRO A 43 -24.53 18.71 0.56
N GLU A 44 -24.39 19.96 0.99
CA GLU A 44 -23.59 20.99 0.31
C GLU A 44 -22.12 21.03 0.75
N THR A 45 -21.80 20.67 2.01
CA THR A 45 -20.41 20.54 2.47
C THR A 45 -19.76 19.24 1.99
N ASP A 46 -20.58 18.23 1.67
CA ASP A 46 -20.13 16.90 1.25
C ASP A 46 -19.37 16.90 -0.08
N ILE A 47 -19.81 17.70 -1.07
CA ILE A 47 -19.18 17.70 -2.41
C ILE A 47 -17.80 18.36 -2.39
N ILE A 48 -17.65 19.46 -1.66
CA ILE A 48 -16.36 20.16 -1.55
C ILE A 48 -15.37 19.29 -0.76
N GLN A 49 -15.81 18.66 0.33
CA GLN A 49 -14.99 17.70 1.06
C GLN A 49 -14.63 16.48 0.21
N LEU A 50 -15.55 16.01 -0.65
CA LEU A 50 -15.31 14.94 -1.63
C LEU A 50 -14.13 15.26 -2.55
N LEU A 51 -14.13 16.48 -3.11
CA LEU A 51 -13.02 16.90 -3.96
C LEU A 51 -11.71 16.98 -3.16
N VAL A 52 -11.72 17.65 -2.01
CA VAL A 52 -10.51 17.92 -1.21
C VAL A 52 -9.85 16.63 -0.73
N ILE A 53 -10.62 15.67 -0.23
CA ILE A 53 -10.09 14.38 0.24
C ILE A 53 -9.63 13.51 -0.94
N THR A 54 -10.33 13.53 -2.08
CA THR A 54 -9.90 12.75 -3.26
C THR A 54 -8.56 13.26 -3.81
N TRP A 55 -8.36 14.58 -3.86
CA TRP A 55 -7.09 15.15 -4.33
C TRP A 55 -5.94 14.93 -3.34
N SER A 56 -6.18 15.15 -2.04
CA SER A 56 -5.15 14.98 -1.01
C SER A 56 -4.74 13.52 -0.81
N THR A 57 -5.64 12.56 -1.00
CA THR A 57 -5.34 11.13 -0.89
C THR A 57 -4.49 10.62 -2.06
N ILE A 58 -4.67 11.14 -3.28
CA ILE A 58 -3.80 10.82 -4.42
C ILE A 58 -2.35 11.28 -4.15
N ILE A 59 -2.19 12.47 -3.57
CA ILE A 59 -0.86 13.00 -3.20
C ILE A 59 -0.26 12.16 -2.05
N SER A 60 -1.07 11.85 -1.03
CA SER A 60 -0.65 11.03 0.12
C SER A 60 -0.27 9.59 -0.28
N ALA A 61 -0.93 9.04 -1.31
CA ALA A 61 -0.61 7.72 -1.84
C ALA A 61 0.83 7.63 -2.37
N SER A 62 1.40 8.73 -2.87
CA SER A 62 2.81 8.77 -3.29
C SER A 62 3.77 8.57 -2.11
N ALA A 63 3.49 9.19 -0.96
CA ALA A 63 4.28 9.02 0.26
C ALA A 63 4.17 7.59 0.82
N ILE A 64 2.96 7.04 0.84
CA ILE A 64 2.71 5.64 1.24
C ILE A 64 3.40 4.67 0.27
N GLY A 65 3.37 4.97 -1.03
CA GLY A 65 4.07 4.23 -2.07
C GLY A 65 5.58 4.21 -1.86
N ALA A 66 6.18 5.34 -1.51
CA ALA A 66 7.60 5.42 -1.20
C ALA A 66 7.98 4.58 0.03
N LEU A 67 7.19 4.65 1.11
CA LEU A 67 7.43 3.88 2.34
C LEU A 67 7.25 2.37 2.12
N SER A 68 6.33 1.98 1.24
CA SER A 68 6.06 0.57 0.92
C SER A 68 7.03 -0.02 -0.11
N LEU A 69 7.88 0.79 -0.75
CA LEU A 69 8.73 0.34 -1.86
C LEU A 69 9.74 -0.72 -1.43
N ILE A 70 10.35 -0.56 -0.24
CA ILE A 70 11.30 -1.54 0.30
C ILE A 70 10.59 -2.86 0.64
N PRO A 71 9.55 -2.90 1.51
CA PRO A 71 8.88 -4.15 1.84
C PRO A 71 8.20 -4.80 0.62
N SER A 72 7.63 -4.01 -0.28
CA SER A 72 7.05 -4.49 -1.53
C SER A 72 8.12 -5.07 -2.46
N GLY A 73 9.27 -4.40 -2.60
CA GLY A 73 10.39 -4.88 -3.42
C GLY A 73 10.91 -6.23 -2.96
N PHE A 74 11.01 -6.46 -1.64
CA PHE A 74 11.35 -7.77 -1.09
C PHE A 74 10.28 -8.83 -1.40
N ALA A 75 9.01 -8.52 -1.16
CA ALA A 75 7.91 -9.46 -1.41
C ALA A 75 7.79 -9.84 -2.89
N ILE A 76 7.95 -8.86 -3.79
CA ILE A 76 7.93 -9.05 -5.24
C ILE A 76 9.15 -9.83 -5.70
N GLY A 77 10.36 -9.43 -5.25
CA GLY A 77 11.59 -10.12 -5.60
C GLY A 77 11.55 -11.59 -5.17
N PHE A 78 11.05 -11.87 -3.98
CA PHE A 78 10.85 -13.23 -3.49
C PHE A 78 9.85 -14.02 -4.35
N ALA A 79 8.73 -13.40 -4.74
CA ALA A 79 7.73 -14.03 -5.61
C ALA A 79 8.29 -14.37 -7.00
N GLU A 80 9.09 -13.47 -7.57
CA GLU A 80 9.74 -13.64 -8.86
C GLU A 80 10.79 -14.75 -8.83
N LEU A 81 11.57 -14.84 -7.74
CA LEU A 81 12.58 -15.89 -7.56
C LEU A 81 11.92 -17.27 -7.37
N MET A 82 10.82 -17.36 -6.62
CA MET A 82 10.10 -18.62 -6.37
C MET A 82 9.10 -18.99 -7.46
N LYS A 83 8.93 -18.13 -8.49
CA LYS A 83 7.96 -18.32 -9.57
C LYS A 83 6.52 -18.47 -9.04
N TRP A 84 6.18 -17.72 -7.98
CA TRP A 84 4.89 -17.79 -7.31
C TRP A 84 3.84 -16.92 -8.02
N ARG A 85 3.04 -17.61 -8.84
CA ARG A 85 1.97 -17.00 -9.67
C ARG A 85 0.61 -16.93 -8.94
N GLY A 86 0.53 -17.52 -7.74
CA GLY A 86 -0.72 -17.67 -6.99
C GLY A 86 -1.23 -16.34 -6.43
N VAL A 87 -2.52 -16.07 -6.61
CA VAL A 87 -3.20 -14.87 -6.12
C VAL A 87 -3.08 -14.71 -4.60
N ILE A 88 -3.13 -15.83 -3.87
CA ILE A 88 -3.13 -15.85 -2.41
C ILE A 88 -1.87 -15.21 -1.84
N TYR A 89 -0.70 -15.48 -2.43
CA TYR A 89 0.57 -14.88 -2.00
C TYR A 89 0.55 -13.35 -2.18
N HIS A 90 0.20 -12.86 -3.37
CA HIS A 90 0.24 -11.42 -3.67
C HIS A 90 -0.79 -10.63 -2.85
N VAL A 91 -2.00 -11.18 -2.68
CA VAL A 91 -3.05 -10.59 -1.85
C VAL A 91 -2.67 -10.59 -0.37
N SER A 92 -2.19 -11.72 0.16
CA SER A 92 -1.76 -11.80 1.56
C SER A 92 -0.53 -10.93 1.85
N ALA A 93 0.44 -10.87 0.93
CA ALA A 93 1.59 -9.98 1.05
C ALA A 93 1.15 -8.51 1.13
N GLY A 94 0.23 -8.07 0.27
CA GLY A 94 -0.32 -6.72 0.32
C GLY A 94 -1.02 -6.41 1.65
N GLY A 95 -1.85 -7.33 2.15
CA GLY A 95 -2.52 -7.19 3.45
C GLY A 95 -1.55 -7.17 4.64
N ILE A 96 -0.55 -8.05 4.66
CA ILE A 96 0.47 -8.12 5.72
C ILE A 96 1.33 -6.86 5.72
N ILE A 97 1.80 -6.41 4.56
CA ILE A 97 2.59 -5.17 4.45
C ILE A 97 1.76 -4.00 4.99
N ALA A 98 0.49 -3.88 4.62
CA ALA A 98 -0.38 -2.82 5.11
C ALA A 98 -0.56 -2.89 6.64
N LEU A 99 -0.80 -4.08 7.21
CA LEU A 99 -0.93 -4.26 8.66
C LEU A 99 0.36 -3.90 9.41
N VAL A 100 1.52 -4.34 8.89
CA VAL A 100 2.82 -4.04 9.49
C VAL A 100 3.11 -2.54 9.41
N LEU A 101 2.91 -1.91 8.24
CA LEU A 101 3.14 -0.48 8.06
C LEU A 101 2.18 0.35 8.94
N TRP A 102 0.91 -0.05 9.03
CA TRP A 102 -0.10 0.59 9.85
C TRP A 102 0.16 0.42 11.35
N GLY A 103 0.61 -0.76 11.77
CA GLY A 103 1.00 -1.05 13.15
C GLY A 103 2.23 -0.24 13.58
N ILE A 104 3.25 -0.15 12.70
CA ILE A 104 4.48 0.63 12.96
C ILE A 104 4.23 2.14 12.89
N GLY A 105 3.31 2.60 12.03
CA GLY A 105 2.95 4.02 11.93
C GLY A 105 2.34 4.63 13.21
N GLY A 106 2.05 3.82 14.22
CA GLY A 106 1.74 4.29 15.58
C GLY A 106 2.92 4.46 16.52
N ALA A 107 4.08 3.89 16.17
CA ALA A 107 5.30 3.90 16.97
C ALA A 107 6.33 4.94 16.50
N LEU A 108 6.09 5.61 15.37
CA LEU A 108 6.88 6.78 14.99
C LEU A 108 6.41 7.96 15.86
N PRO A 109 7.28 8.56 16.69
CA PRO A 109 6.93 9.79 17.38
C PRO A 109 6.53 10.81 16.32
N ALA A 110 5.29 11.29 16.36
CA ALA A 110 4.83 12.40 15.53
C ALA A 110 5.81 13.60 15.69
N ASP A 111 6.42 13.68 16.85
CA ASP A 111 7.51 14.54 17.26
C ASP A 111 8.73 14.51 16.31
N LEU A 112 9.04 13.43 15.58
CA LEU A 112 10.21 13.40 14.68
C LEU A 112 9.97 14.01 13.30
N PHE A 113 8.71 14.03 12.82
CA PHE A 113 8.34 14.65 11.54
C PHE A 113 7.84 16.10 11.73
N TYR A 114 7.43 16.47 12.94
CA TYR A 114 7.09 17.85 13.31
C TYR A 114 8.27 18.63 13.92
N ALA A 115 9.28 17.99 14.52
CA ALA A 115 10.45 18.69 15.07
C ALA A 115 11.40 19.29 14.01
N SER A 116 11.26 18.98 12.72
CA SER A 116 12.06 19.64 11.67
C SER A 116 11.51 20.99 11.20
N SER A 117 10.33 21.41 11.65
CA SER A 117 9.76 22.73 11.32
C SER A 117 9.55 23.66 12.52
N GLU A 118 9.87 23.24 13.75
CA GLU A 118 9.69 24.06 14.95
C GLU A 118 10.94 24.88 15.33
N THR A 119 11.57 25.53 14.35
CA THR A 119 12.23 26.82 14.64
C THR A 119 11.25 27.94 14.27
N GLY A 120 10.21 28.09 15.09
CA GLY A 120 9.52 29.38 15.25
C GLY A 120 8.15 29.57 14.59
N ASN A 121 7.14 28.77 14.94
CA ASN A 121 5.81 29.34 15.28
C ASN A 121 4.93 28.31 16.00
N ILE A 122 4.59 28.60 17.25
CA ILE A 122 3.80 27.75 18.14
C ILE A 122 2.35 28.18 17.98
N ILE A 123 1.56 27.48 17.16
CA ILE A 123 0.11 27.46 17.32
C ILE A 123 -0.29 26.01 17.49
N ALA A 124 -0.06 25.54 18.71
CA ALA A 124 -0.68 24.36 19.25
C ALA A 124 -2.21 24.54 19.20
N TYR A 125 -2.93 23.62 18.57
CA TYR A 125 -4.34 23.45 18.90
C TYR A 125 -4.40 22.77 20.28
N SER A 126 -4.25 23.59 21.32
CA SER A 126 -4.47 23.19 22.70
C SER A 126 -5.98 23.08 22.91
N THR A 127 -6.52 21.86 22.85
CA THR A 127 -7.82 21.57 23.44
C THR A 127 -7.66 21.69 24.96
N SER A 128 -7.96 22.87 25.49
CA SER A 128 -8.12 23.11 26.91
C SER A 128 -9.25 22.23 27.46
N GLY A 129 -8.91 21.12 28.11
CA GLY A 129 -9.87 20.26 28.77
C GLY A 129 -9.26 18.98 29.33
N THR A 130 -8.85 19.04 30.60
CA THR A 130 -8.70 17.91 31.55
C THR A 130 -7.77 16.76 31.12
N THR A 131 -6.61 16.65 31.77
CA THR A 131 -5.75 15.45 31.75
C THR A 131 -6.41 14.32 32.54
N ILE A 132 -7.46 13.72 31.98
CA ILE A 132 -7.88 12.38 32.37
C ILE A 132 -6.84 11.43 31.77
N PRO A 133 -6.21 10.53 32.53
CA PRO A 133 -5.42 9.47 31.92
C PRO A 133 -6.38 8.60 31.12
N THR A 134 -6.50 8.90 29.82
CA THR A 134 -7.24 8.08 28.88
C THR A 134 -6.59 6.70 28.96
N PRO A 135 -7.30 5.64 29.37
CA PRO A 135 -6.76 4.29 29.34
C PRO A 135 -6.26 4.05 27.91
N ALA A 136 -5.06 3.48 27.78
CA ALA A 136 -4.53 3.09 26.48
C ALA A 136 -5.65 2.32 25.77
N SER A 137 -6.19 2.89 24.69
CA SER A 137 -7.28 2.25 23.98
C SER A 137 -6.77 0.90 23.49
N GLU A 138 -7.17 -0.18 24.16
CA GLU A 138 -6.96 -1.59 23.75
C GLU A 138 -7.74 -1.93 22.45
N GLY A 139 -8.03 -0.93 21.63
CA GLY A 139 -8.68 -1.06 20.34
C GLY A 139 -7.67 -0.87 19.21
N PHE A 140 -7.87 -1.60 18.11
CA PHE A 140 -7.24 -1.28 16.83
C PHE A 140 -7.45 0.20 16.51
N ARG A 141 -6.39 0.90 16.05
CA ARG A 141 -6.47 2.29 15.58
C ARG A 141 -7.73 2.48 14.70
N PRO A 142 -8.60 3.47 14.95
CA PRO A 142 -9.73 3.75 14.07
C PRO A 142 -9.28 3.80 12.60
N GLY A 143 -9.96 3.04 11.72
CA GLY A 143 -9.55 2.89 10.32
C GLY A 143 -8.65 1.69 10.00
N SER A 144 -8.26 0.86 10.99
CA SER A 144 -7.44 -0.34 10.76
C SER A 144 -8.06 -1.33 9.76
N SER A 145 -9.39 -1.50 9.78
CA SER A 145 -10.09 -2.37 8.81
C SER A 145 -9.98 -1.82 7.38
N ILE A 146 -10.18 -0.51 7.20
CA ILE A 146 -10.10 0.17 5.89
C ILE A 146 -8.66 0.11 5.35
N ALA A 147 -7.66 0.39 6.19
CA ALA A 147 -6.24 0.33 5.83
C ALA A 147 -5.82 -1.10 5.42
N THR A 148 -6.27 -2.11 6.16
CA THR A 148 -5.98 -3.51 5.86
C THR A 148 -6.65 -3.96 4.55
N SER A 149 -7.92 -3.61 4.35
CA SER A 149 -8.64 -3.87 3.11
C SER A 149 -7.98 -3.21 1.89
N ALA A 150 -7.45 -1.99 2.04
CA ALA A 150 -6.70 -1.32 0.98
C ALA A 150 -5.45 -2.12 0.57
N GLY A 151 -4.74 -2.71 1.54
CA GLY A 151 -3.59 -3.59 1.28
C GLY A 151 -3.95 -4.85 0.51
N PHE A 152 -5.06 -5.51 0.85
CA PHE A 152 -5.56 -6.67 0.10
C PHE A 152 -5.96 -6.32 -1.34
N ILE A 153 -6.62 -5.18 -1.53
CA ILE A 153 -7.01 -4.68 -2.87
C ILE A 153 -5.76 -4.36 -3.70
N ALA A 154 -4.77 -3.69 -3.12
CA ALA A 154 -3.50 -3.43 -3.78
C ALA A 154 -2.82 -4.73 -4.26
N GLY A 155 -2.74 -5.74 -3.38
CA GLY A 155 -2.16 -7.04 -3.71
C GLY A 155 -2.93 -7.76 -4.83
N PHE A 156 -4.26 -7.64 -4.87
CA PHE A 156 -5.08 -8.20 -5.93
C PHE A 156 -4.87 -7.51 -7.27
N ILE A 157 -4.85 -6.17 -7.29
CA ILE A 157 -4.62 -5.37 -8.50
C ILE A 157 -3.22 -5.64 -9.06
N TYR A 158 -2.20 -5.67 -8.18
CA TYR A 158 -0.84 -6.05 -8.56
C TYR A 158 -0.81 -7.44 -9.20
N TRP A 159 -1.51 -8.42 -8.61
CA TRP A 159 -1.55 -9.77 -9.14
C TRP A 159 -2.13 -9.84 -10.56
N ILE A 160 -3.23 -9.12 -10.83
CA ILE A 160 -3.86 -9.07 -12.16
C ILE A 160 -2.87 -8.55 -13.21
N VAL A 161 -2.14 -7.49 -12.86
CA VAL A 161 -1.28 -6.77 -13.82
C VAL A 161 0.07 -7.45 -14.01
N ALA A 162 0.72 -7.88 -12.92
CA ALA A 162 2.11 -8.34 -12.93
C ALA A 162 2.30 -9.75 -12.35
N GLY A 163 1.56 -10.12 -11.31
CA GLY A 163 1.78 -11.38 -10.58
C GLY A 163 1.52 -12.66 -11.38
N ARG A 164 0.75 -12.61 -12.48
CA ARG A 164 0.47 -13.78 -13.34
C ARG A 164 1.70 -14.29 -14.11
N GLU A 165 2.70 -13.46 -14.36
CA GLU A 165 3.89 -13.84 -15.14
C GLU A 165 5.15 -13.99 -14.29
N SER A 166 4.99 -14.02 -12.95
CA SER A 166 6.14 -14.13 -12.05
C SER A 166 7.01 -15.35 -12.33
N GLY A 167 8.30 -15.12 -12.52
CA GLY A 167 9.28 -16.15 -12.84
C GLY A 167 9.31 -16.61 -14.31
N GLY A 168 8.62 -15.92 -15.23
CA GLY A 168 8.56 -16.24 -16.67
C GLY A 168 9.85 -15.98 -17.47
N TRP A 169 10.85 -15.33 -16.86
CA TRP A 169 12.12 -14.94 -17.48
C TRP A 169 13.20 -16.05 -17.46
N TRP A 170 12.91 -17.19 -16.83
CA TRP A 170 13.81 -18.36 -16.83
C TRP A 170 13.73 -19.11 -18.17
N ILE A 171 14.86 -19.30 -18.84
CA ILE A 171 14.95 -20.14 -20.04
C ILE A 171 14.89 -21.60 -19.61
N ASN A 172 13.83 -22.31 -20.00
CA ASN A 172 13.77 -23.77 -19.89
C ASN A 172 14.79 -24.37 -20.87
N LYS A 173 15.69 -25.23 -20.38
CA LYS A 173 16.57 -26.00 -21.28
C LYS A 173 15.67 -26.85 -22.19
N PRO A 174 15.90 -26.88 -23.52
CA PRO A 174 15.20 -27.81 -24.38
C PRO A 174 15.45 -29.23 -23.86
N SER A 175 14.38 -29.95 -23.53
CA SER A 175 14.44 -31.38 -23.25
C SER A 175 15.00 -32.06 -24.50
N SER A 176 16.16 -32.68 -24.35
CA SER A 176 16.81 -33.46 -25.40
C SER A 176 15.81 -34.43 -26.02
N PRO A 177 15.72 -34.53 -27.37
CA PRO A 177 14.86 -35.52 -28.01
C PRO A 177 15.22 -36.90 -27.46
N GLN A 178 14.24 -37.56 -26.85
CA GLN A 178 14.37 -38.96 -26.48
C GLN A 178 14.57 -39.73 -27.78
N ALA A 179 15.82 -40.12 -28.06
CA ALA A 179 16.14 -40.97 -29.18
C ALA A 179 15.53 -42.35 -28.91
N SER A 180 14.29 -42.56 -29.37
CA SER A 180 13.70 -43.89 -29.45
C SER A 180 14.45 -44.66 -30.53
N ARG A 181 15.20 -45.67 -30.10
CA ARG A 181 15.76 -46.73 -30.95
C ARG A 181 14.70 -47.78 -31.23
#